data_AF-A0A6H9T5M7-F1
#
_entry.id   AF-A0A6H9T5M7-F1
#
_cell.length_a   1.000
_cell.length_b   1.000
_cell.length_c   1.000
_cell.angle_alpha   90.00
_cell.angle_beta   90.00
_cell.angle_gamma   90.00
#
_symmetry.space_group_name_H-M   'P 1'
#
loop_
_entity.id
_entity.type
_entity.pdbx_description
1 polymer ?
#
loop_
_entity_poly.entity_id
_entity_poly.type
_entity_poly.pdbx_seq_one_letter_code
_entity_poly.pdbx_strand_id
1 'polypeptide(L)'
;MLLQTLAVPSPIAVDLVAQLASTGAWPYIAIGTVAALLIAVVNTVRVVIAAIRRYERSRAVRIMQLRHPHCHVKRLSKGQWLLIDKDTGTEYVPPPLEHPPINEWI
;
A
#
# COMPACT_ATOMS: atom_id res chain seq x y z
N MET A 1 1.14 -27.71 17.63
CA MET A 1 0.22 -28.76 17.17
C MET A 1 -0.84 -28.08 16.32
N LEU A 2 -0.74 -28.25 14.99
CA LEU A 2 -1.52 -27.57 13.96
C LEU A 2 -2.97 -28.08 13.97
N LEU A 3 -3.92 -27.28 14.46
CA LEU A 3 -5.33 -27.57 14.27
C LEU A 3 -5.75 -27.02 12.90
N GLN A 4 -5.86 -27.94 11.94
CA GLN A 4 -6.49 -27.71 10.65
C GLN A 4 -7.95 -27.33 10.90
N THR A 5 -8.30 -26.05 10.83
CA THR A 5 -9.70 -25.66 10.61
C THR A 5 -10.03 -26.01 9.18
N LEU A 6 -10.40 -27.28 8.96
CA LEU A 6 -11.16 -27.68 7.79
C LEU A 6 -12.31 -26.68 7.68
N ALA A 7 -12.26 -25.84 6.65
CA ALA A 7 -13.38 -25.03 6.24
C ALA A 7 -14.45 -26.00 5.74
N VAL A 8 -15.25 -26.54 6.68
CA VAL A 8 -16.49 -27.21 6.34
C VAL A 8 -17.37 -26.14 5.73
N PRO A 9 -17.68 -26.20 4.42
CA PRO A 9 -18.60 -25.25 3.84
C PRO A 9 -19.92 -25.40 4.58
N SER A 10 -20.47 -24.29 5.10
CA SER A 10 -21.75 -24.34 5.81
C SER A 10 -22.78 -25.02 4.92
N PRO A 11 -23.71 -25.82 5.47
CA PRO A 11 -24.73 -26.52 4.68
C PRO A 11 -25.51 -25.55 3.77
N ILE A 12 -25.64 -24.30 4.21
CA ILE A 12 -26.24 -23.18 3.46
C ILE A 12 -25.44 -22.85 2.20
N ALA A 13 -24.10 -22.82 2.27
CA ALA A 13 -23.25 -22.55 1.11
C ALA A 13 -23.32 -23.70 0.09
N VAL A 14 -23.39 -24.94 0.56
CA VAL A 14 -23.49 -26.14 -0.31
C VAL A 14 -24.83 -26.16 -1.03
N ASP A 15 -25.92 -25.88 -0.32
CA ASP A 15 -27.28 -25.88 -0.89
C ASP A 15 -27.50 -24.72 -1.88
N LEU A 16 -26.92 -23.55 -1.59
CA LEU A 16 -26.88 -22.44 -2.55
C LEU A 16 -26.13 -22.83 -3.83
N VAL A 17 -24.94 -23.44 -3.72
CA VAL A 17 -24.15 -23.88 -4.88
C VAL A 17 -24.91 -24.94 -5.68
N ALA A 18 -25.61 -25.87 -5.02
CA ALA A 18 -26.42 -26.89 -5.69
C ALA A 18 -27.64 -26.29 -6.42
N GLN A 19 -28.32 -25.30 -5.81
CA GLN A 19 -29.42 -24.58 -6.45
C GLN A 19 -28.96 -23.72 -7.62
N LEU A 20 -27.81 -23.06 -7.50
CA LEU A 20 -27.18 -22.26 -8.56
C LEU A 20 -26.70 -23.15 -9.73
N ALA A 21 -26.23 -24.36 -9.45
CA ALA A 21 -25.82 -25.34 -10.45
C ALA A 21 -27.01 -25.93 -11.22
N SER A 22 -28.17 -26.10 -10.57
CA SER A 22 -29.37 -26.70 -11.18
C SER A 22 -30.22 -25.72 -12.00
N THR A 23 -30.12 -24.41 -11.75
CA THR A 23 -31.01 -23.38 -12.36
C THR A 23 -30.54 -22.82 -13.70
N GLY A 24 -29.49 -23.36 -14.32
CA GLY A 24 -28.98 -22.80 -15.59
C GLY A 24 -28.34 -21.42 -15.44
N ALA A 25 -28.04 -20.99 -14.20
CA ALA A 25 -27.47 -19.69 -13.85
C ALA A 25 -25.94 -19.58 -14.06
N TRP A 26 -25.34 -20.58 -14.71
CA TRP A 26 -23.94 -20.64 -15.12
C TRP A 26 -23.38 -19.35 -15.74
N PRO A 27 -24.07 -18.61 -16.63
CA PRO A 27 -23.53 -17.36 -17.16
C PRO A 27 -23.39 -16.27 -16.10
N TYR A 28 -24.31 -16.18 -15.13
CA TYR A 28 -24.24 -15.20 -14.06
C TYR A 28 -23.13 -15.50 -13.07
N ILE A 29 -22.88 -16.79 -12.79
CA ILE A 29 -21.75 -17.23 -11.97
C ILE A 29 -20.43 -16.90 -12.68
N ALA A 30 -20.34 -17.16 -13.99
CA ALA A 30 -19.15 -16.83 -14.78
C ALA A 30 -18.86 -15.32 -14.81
N ILE A 31 -19.90 -14.48 -14.91
CA ILE A 31 -19.73 -13.02 -14.83
C ILE A 31 -19.29 -12.61 -13.41
N GLY A 32 -19.87 -13.21 -12.38
CA GLY A 32 -19.52 -12.94 -10.99
C GLY A 32 -18.07 -13.30 -10.66
N THR A 33 -17.56 -14.43 -11.16
CA THR A 33 -16.17 -14.85 -10.95
C THR A 33 -15.19 -13.92 -11.66
N VAL A 34 -15.50 -13.50 -12.89
CA VAL A 34 -14.68 -12.54 -13.64
C VAL A 34 -14.66 -11.17 -12.94
N ALA A 35 -15.83 -10.69 -12.49
CA ALA A 35 -15.92 -9.42 -11.75
C ALA A 35 -15.12 -9.47 -10.43
N ALA A 36 -15.24 -10.56 -9.68
CA ALA A 36 -14.48 -10.75 -8.44
C ALA A 36 -12.96 -10.76 -8.70
N LEU A 37 -12.52 -11.42 -9.77
CA LEU A 37 -11.12 -11.43 -10.17
C LEU A 37 -10.60 -10.02 -10.50
N LEU A 38 -11.37 -9.25 -11.28
CA LEU A 38 -11.01 -7.86 -11.62
C LEU A 38 -10.90 -6.99 -10.38
N ILE A 39 -11.85 -7.10 -9.45
CA ILE A 39 -11.83 -6.37 -8.18
C ILE A 39 -10.59 -6.75 -7.36
N ALA A 40 -10.25 -8.03 -7.29
CA ALA A 40 -9.05 -8.50 -6.61
C ALA A 40 -7.77 -7.88 -7.22
N VAL A 41 -7.64 -7.89 -8.54
CA VAL A 41 -6.50 -7.28 -9.26
C VAL A 41 -6.41 -5.77 -9.00
N VAL A 42 -7.52 -5.04 -9.05
CA VAL A 42 -7.50 -3.60 -8.78
C VAL A 42 -7.07 -3.31 -7.34
N ASN A 43 -7.52 -4.12 -6.39
CA ASN A 43 -7.15 -3.96 -4.99
C ASN A 43 -5.67 -4.29 -4.74
N THR A 44 -5.12 -5.34 -5.37
CA THR A 44 -3.68 -5.64 -5.24
C THR A 44 -2.83 -4.51 -5.82
N VAL A 45 -3.20 -3.97 -6.98
CA VAL A 45 -2.50 -2.81 -7.58
C VAL A 45 -2.56 -1.59 -6.65
N ARG A 46 -3.70 -1.29 -6.04
CA ARG A 46 -3.81 -0.19 -5.07
C ARG A 46 -2.90 -0.39 -3.86
N VAL A 47 -2.83 -1.61 -3.33
CA VAL A 47 -1.95 -1.95 -2.20
C VAL A 47 -0.48 -1.81 -2.60
N VAL A 48 -0.10 -2.31 -3.78
CA VAL A 48 1.26 -2.20 -4.30
C VAL A 48 1.66 -0.73 -4.49
N ILE A 49 0.80 0.09 -5.09
CA ILE A 49 1.06 1.53 -5.25
C ILE A 49 1.19 2.21 -3.88
N ALA A 50 0.33 1.87 -2.92
CA ALA A 50 0.42 2.39 -1.56
C ALA A 50 1.73 1.97 -0.87
N ALA A 51 2.16 0.72 -1.07
CA ALA A 51 3.40 0.19 -0.54
C ALA A 51 4.62 0.89 -1.16
N ILE A 52 4.65 1.06 -2.49
CA ILE A 52 5.70 1.82 -3.19
C ILE A 52 5.75 3.26 -2.68
N ARG A 53 4.60 3.94 -2.58
CA ARG A 53 4.54 5.30 -2.03
C ARG A 53 5.05 5.38 -0.60
N ARG A 54 4.78 4.37 0.23
CA ARG A 54 5.32 4.29 1.60
C ARG A 54 6.82 4.06 1.59
N TYR A 55 7.30 3.16 0.73
CA TYR A 55 8.72 2.87 0.56
C TYR A 55 9.49 4.13 0.14
N GLU A 56 9.01 4.83 -0.89
CA GLU A 56 9.58 6.10 -1.37
C GLU A 56 9.58 7.18 -0.28
N ARG A 57 8.49 7.29 0.50
CA ARG A 57 8.43 8.23 1.64
C ARG A 57 9.50 7.90 2.68
N SER A 58 9.63 6.63 3.06
CA SER A 58 10.62 6.19 4.04
C SER A 58 12.05 6.34 3.54
N ARG A 59 12.30 6.02 2.26
CA ARG A 59 13.60 6.19 1.59
C ARG A 59 14.00 7.66 1.58
N ALA A 60 13.11 8.55 1.15
CA ALA A 60 13.38 9.98 1.11
C ALA A 60 13.66 10.57 2.51
N VAL A 61 12.94 10.12 3.54
CA VAL A 61 13.22 10.53 4.93
C VAL A 61 14.62 10.07 5.36
N ARG A 62 15.01 8.83 5.06
CA ARG A 62 16.36 8.34 5.38
C ARG A 62 17.46 9.13 4.69
N ILE A 63 17.33 9.39 3.39
CA ILE A 63 18.33 10.17 2.63
C ILE A 63 18.49 11.56 3.26
N MET A 64 17.37 12.18 3.63
CA MET A 64 17.40 13.51 4.22
C MET A 64 17.94 13.52 5.67
N GLN A 65 17.69 12.46 6.45
CA GLN A 65 18.30 12.25 7.77
C GLN A 65 19.82 12.07 7.68
N LEU A 66 20.32 11.34 6.67
CA LEU A 66 21.75 11.18 6.43
C LEU A 66 22.44 12.51 6.12
N ARG A 67 21.75 13.46 5.47
CA ARG A 67 22.28 14.81 5.22
C ARG A 67 22.30 15.70 6.47
N HIS A 68 21.36 15.53 7.40
CA HIS A 68 21.20 16.41 8.57
C HIS A 68 21.07 15.60 9.86
N PRO A 69 22.16 14.99 10.37
CA PRO A 69 22.11 14.11 11.54
C PRO A 69 21.67 14.82 12.83
N HIS A 70 21.93 16.13 12.93
CA HIS A 70 21.57 16.98 14.07
C HIS A 70 20.14 17.53 13.99
N CYS A 71 19.42 17.31 12.88
CA CYS A 71 18.05 17.80 12.71
C CYS A 71 17.03 16.65 12.71
N HIS A 72 15.83 16.92 13.20
CA HIS A 72 14.64 16.11 12.95
C HIS A 72 14.06 16.45 11.58
N VAL A 73 13.93 15.43 10.74
CA VAL A 73 13.41 15.57 9.38
C VAL A 73 11.97 15.08 9.33
N LYS A 74 11.05 15.91 8.84
CA LYS A 74 9.66 15.55 8.59
C LYS A 74 9.24 15.97 7.19
N ARG A 75 8.57 15.08 6.46
CA ARG A 75 7.98 15.43 5.16
C ARG A 75 6.58 16.00 5.36
N LEU A 76 6.32 17.18 4.82
CA LEU A 76 5.02 17.84 4.86
C LEU A 76 4.10 17.29 3.76
N SER A 77 2.79 17.40 3.96
CA SER A 77 1.76 16.96 3.01
C SER A 77 1.85 17.69 1.67
N LYS A 78 2.37 18.92 1.66
CA LYS A 78 2.62 19.74 0.46
C LYS A 78 3.87 19.33 -0.35
N GLY A 79 4.57 18.26 0.05
CA GLY A 79 5.80 17.83 -0.62
C GLY A 79 7.06 18.56 -0.20
N GLN A 80 6.94 19.56 0.68
CA GLN A 80 8.06 20.26 1.32
C GLN A 80 8.66 19.43 2.46
N TRP A 81 9.89 19.77 2.84
CA TRP A 81 10.56 19.20 4.01
C TRP A 81 10.54 20.19 5.16
N LEU A 82 10.44 19.69 6.38
CA LEU A 82 10.60 20.45 7.60
C LEU A 82 11.80 19.86 8.34
N LEU A 83 12.81 20.68 8.53
CA LEU A 83 13.98 20.40 9.35
C LEU A 83 13.78 21.11 10.68
N ILE A 84 13.84 20.38 11.79
CA ILE A 84 13.78 20.96 13.13
C ILE A 84 15.14 20.69 13.77
N ASP A 85 15.87 21.74 14.11
CA ASP A 85 17.14 21.55 14.83
C ASP A 85 16.87 20.92 16.21
N LYS A 86 17.61 19.87 16.57
CA LYS A 86 17.43 19.18 17.86
C LYS A 86 17.86 20.04 19.04
N ASP A 87 18.84 20.92 18.84
CA ASP A 87 19.48 21.66 19.92
C ASP A 87 18.76 22.98 20.20
N THR A 88 18.31 23.68 19.15
CA THR A 88 17.60 24.97 19.29
C THR A 88 16.09 24.88 19.09
N GLY A 89 15.57 23.77 18.57
CA GLY A 89 14.16 23.64 18.21
C GLY A 89 13.74 24.55 17.06
N THR A 90 14.68 25.15 16.34
CA THR A 90 14.37 26.07 15.25
C THR A 90 13.86 25.30 14.04
N GLU A 91 12.74 25.79 13.49
CA GLU A 91 12.14 25.22 12.29
C GLU A 91 12.73 25.87 11.04
N TYR A 92 13.26 25.04 10.15
CA TYR A 92 13.79 25.44 8.86
C TYR A 92 13.10 24.66 7.73
N VAL A 93 12.55 25.39 6.77
CA VAL A 93 11.99 24.84 5.54
C VAL A 93 13.03 25.06 4.43
N PRO A 94 13.73 24.01 3.97
CA PRO A 94 14.73 24.16 2.93
C PRO A 94 14.05 24.51 1.61
N PRO A 95 14.70 25.33 0.76
CA PRO A 95 14.20 25.62 -0.58
C PRO A 95 14.08 24.32 -1.40
N PRO A 96 13.18 24.28 -2.41
CA PRO A 96 13.05 23.15 -3.30
C PRO A 96 14.41 22.80 -3.91
N LEU A 97 14.85 21.54 -3.76
CA LEU A 97 16.08 21.08 -4.38
C LEU A 97 15.90 21.14 -5.91
N GLU A 98 16.61 22.06 -6.57
CA GLU A 98 16.58 22.23 -8.04
C GLU A 98 17.17 21.03 -8.79
N HIS A 99 17.95 20.18 -8.11
CA HIS A 99 18.64 19.05 -8.71
C HIS A 99 18.34 17.76 -7.93
N PRO A 100 17.87 16.69 -8.60
CA PRO A 100 17.74 15.38 -7.99
C PRO A 100 19.15 14.89 -7.58
N PRO A 101 19.28 14.20 -6.43
CA PRO A 101 20.60 13.77 -5.97
C PRO A 101 21.20 12.75 -6.95
N ILE A 102 22.46 13.01 -7.33
CA ILE A 102 23.24 12.30 -8.37
C ILE A 102 23.44 10.80 -8.05
N ASN A 103 23.08 10.32 -6.86
CA ASN A 103 23.32 8.95 -6.39
C ASN A 103 22.08 8.04 -6.42
N GLU A 104 21.00 8.41 -7.12
CA GLU A 104 19.80 7.56 -7.21
C GLU A 104 19.82 6.51 -8.35
N TRP A 105 20.93 6.37 -9.09
CA TRP A 105 21.05 5.44 -10.24
C TRP A 105 22.16 4.39 -10.08
N ILE A 106 22.56 4.04 -8.85
CA ILE A 106 23.46 2.92 -8.57
C ILE A 106 22.72 1.86 -7.75
#